data_AF-A0A9D3P9G2-F1
#
_entry.id   AF-A0A9D3P9G2-F1
#
_cell.length_a   1.000
_cell.length_b   1.000
_cell.length_c   1.000
_cell.angle_alpha   90.00
_cell.angle_beta   90.00
_cell.angle_gamma   90.00
#
_symmetry.space_group_name_H-M   'P 1'
#
loop_
_entity.id
_entity.type
_entity.pdbx_description
1 polymer ?
#
loop_
_entity_poly.entity_id
_entity_poly.type
_entity_poly.pdbx_seq_one_letter_code
_entity_poly.pdbx_strand_id
1 'polypeptide(L)'
;MNSKRQNTNTCCLHLRQQIRALEDDKAKQYEEIQSLKREISDLNKCMRLMQENLVRQSFTKEKRCSSTQTGNEQEVDKALFMCPSSRSAPLRSSNIPVNKTIRFSFTGFTHRNVNQMKRPRSSMPSPTNAKRQRLDSSSDPASLTPLPNAKPSDSTDVAMPKSDGEEDKTKDSGNTTQSLISTAFTTLQESCFDVLPTIRGRLLPQISELPGLTDEEDSVISYFSENPALAEKFMSAILCKIKAEGAGLKHGLLQFLCRVYVSLCQKTGDFHKAHGLAYRLLKEDFPEAPKLILVMMSAWPSVFAYTSSLCQAIHTVTKLKAEGDILVFLSEYLHWDEPPSDIHRLISCTLKCLLMDSSLTFRNNSWFGVDLCPATWEYVFSLELLCSQLDWSWTFTNIISQEIWPTLNTWLRRQSSQQRAVRDVCVAAILRLLGRLGQLGLKENQATLVQSLAKAVNQFGNHKLSKDAAMPWEVQLSVLYATHDLAPSNPKEALVALASWQKGITCPVPPAIKRCTTQIGTLCQKTKEI
;
A
#
# COMPACT_ATOMS: atom_id res chain seq x y z
N MET A 1 57.32 -13.60 -40.16
CA MET A 1 56.10 -14.29 -39.71
C MET A 1 56.17 -14.83 -38.27
N ASN A 2 57.30 -15.39 -37.79
CA ASN A 2 57.35 -16.12 -36.51
C ASN A 2 56.96 -15.31 -35.24
N SER A 3 57.35 -14.04 -35.12
CA SER A 3 57.01 -13.20 -33.95
C SER A 3 55.49 -13.05 -33.72
N LYS A 4 54.68 -12.89 -34.78
CA LYS A 4 53.21 -12.84 -34.65
C LYS A 4 52.62 -14.16 -34.13
N ARG A 5 53.18 -15.31 -34.52
CA ARG A 5 52.76 -16.64 -34.01
C ARG A 5 53.14 -16.87 -32.55
N GLN A 6 54.29 -16.36 -32.10
CA GLN A 6 54.67 -16.45 -30.68
C GLN A 6 53.72 -15.62 -29.80
N ASN A 7 53.41 -14.38 -30.19
CA ASN A 7 52.48 -13.53 -29.42
C ASN A 7 51.05 -14.10 -29.35
N THR A 8 50.52 -14.69 -30.43
CA THR A 8 49.20 -15.36 -30.36
C THR A 8 49.20 -16.58 -29.46
N ASN A 9 50.26 -17.40 -29.47
CA ASN A 9 50.36 -18.57 -28.58
C ASN A 9 50.39 -18.16 -27.10
N THR A 10 51.14 -17.11 -26.73
CA THR A 10 51.16 -16.59 -25.35
C THR A 10 49.79 -16.06 -24.91
N CYS A 11 49.08 -15.34 -25.81
CA CYS A 11 47.72 -14.86 -25.54
C CYS A 11 46.73 -16.02 -25.32
N CYS A 12 46.76 -17.04 -26.17
CA CYS A 12 45.91 -18.24 -26.02
C CYS A 12 46.20 -19.01 -24.73
N LEU A 13 47.46 -19.08 -24.27
CA LEU A 13 47.80 -19.70 -22.99
C LEU A 13 47.25 -18.90 -21.80
N HIS A 14 47.34 -17.57 -21.85
CA HIS A 14 46.81 -16.71 -20.79
C HIS A 14 45.28 -16.81 -20.69
N LEU A 15 44.55 -16.77 -21.81
CA LEU A 15 43.10 -16.98 -21.84
C LEU A 15 42.70 -18.36 -21.29
N ARG A 16 43.45 -19.42 -21.61
CA ARG A 16 43.24 -20.77 -21.04
C ARG A 16 43.58 -20.89 -19.55
N GLN A 17 44.32 -19.94 -18.96
CA GLN A 17 44.52 -19.86 -17.51
C GLN A 17 43.36 -19.09 -16.86
N GLN A 18 42.92 -17.98 -17.45
CA GLN A 18 41.76 -17.22 -16.96
C GLN A 18 40.47 -18.06 -16.97
N ILE A 19 40.21 -18.83 -18.03
CA ILE A 19 39.03 -19.72 -18.10
C ILE A 19 39.03 -20.74 -16.97
N ARG A 20 40.18 -21.39 -16.70
CA ARG A 20 40.29 -22.37 -15.60
C ARG A 20 40.09 -21.74 -14.22
N ALA A 21 40.64 -20.55 -13.98
CA ALA A 21 40.41 -19.82 -12.73
C ALA A 21 38.91 -19.50 -12.52
N LEU A 22 38.19 -19.13 -13.59
CA LEU A 22 36.74 -18.89 -13.54
C LEU A 22 35.93 -20.18 -13.34
N GLU A 23 36.39 -21.32 -13.85
CA GLU A 23 35.79 -22.64 -13.61
C GLU A 23 35.97 -23.08 -12.15
N ASP A 24 37.16 -22.87 -11.57
CA ASP A 24 37.46 -23.15 -10.16
C ASP A 24 36.64 -22.25 -9.21
N ASP A 25 36.55 -20.95 -9.48
CA ASP A 25 35.72 -20.01 -8.69
C ASP A 25 34.22 -20.38 -8.78
N LYS A 26 33.74 -20.79 -9.96
CA LYS A 26 32.36 -21.26 -10.15
C LYS A 26 32.09 -22.55 -9.36
N ALA A 27 33.04 -23.49 -9.33
CA ALA A 27 32.91 -24.71 -8.53
C ALA A 27 32.85 -24.39 -7.02
N LYS A 28 33.69 -23.46 -6.56
CA LYS A 28 33.69 -22.99 -5.17
C LYS A 28 32.37 -22.32 -4.77
N GLN A 29 31.82 -21.45 -5.62
CA GLN A 29 30.49 -20.84 -5.41
C GLN A 29 29.38 -21.89 -5.36
N TYR A 30 29.46 -22.96 -6.16
CA TYR A 30 28.48 -24.03 -6.15
C TYR A 30 28.47 -24.79 -4.81
N GLU A 31 29.65 -25.13 -4.27
CA GLU A 31 29.77 -25.76 -2.94
C GLU A 31 29.27 -24.85 -1.81
N GLU A 32 29.54 -23.55 -1.87
CA GLU A 32 29.03 -22.57 -0.89
C GLU A 32 27.50 -22.50 -0.92
N ILE A 33 26.88 -22.48 -2.10
CA ILE A 33 25.42 -22.56 -2.28
C ILE A 33 24.85 -23.88 -1.72
N GLN A 34 25.52 -25.00 -1.92
CA GLN A 34 25.09 -26.30 -1.36
C GLN A 34 25.30 -26.40 0.16
N SER A 35 26.27 -25.67 0.72
CA SER A 35 26.40 -25.50 2.17
C SER A 35 25.24 -24.70 2.75
N LEU A 36 24.95 -23.52 2.19
CA LEU A 36 23.85 -22.67 2.63
C LEU A 36 22.47 -23.34 2.50
N LYS A 37 22.25 -24.15 1.45
CA LYS A 37 21.01 -24.96 1.31
C LYS A 37 20.84 -25.98 2.43
N ARG A 38 21.92 -26.60 2.91
CA ARG A 38 21.88 -27.53 4.06
C ARG A 38 21.54 -26.79 5.34
N GLU A 39 22.19 -25.65 5.60
CA GLU A 39 21.93 -24.81 6.78
C GLU A 39 20.48 -24.30 6.83
N ILE A 40 19.92 -23.86 5.70
CA ILE A 40 18.50 -23.47 5.57
C ILE A 40 17.57 -24.66 5.85
N SER A 41 17.92 -25.88 5.41
CA SER A 41 17.13 -27.09 5.69
C SER A 41 17.10 -27.42 7.19
N ASP A 42 18.25 -27.33 7.86
CA ASP A 42 18.37 -27.58 9.29
C ASP A 42 17.67 -26.50 10.13
N LEU A 43 17.77 -25.22 9.75
CA LEU A 43 17.00 -24.13 10.35
C LEU A 43 15.48 -24.37 10.23
N ASN A 44 14.99 -24.78 9.05
CA ASN A 44 13.58 -25.13 8.85
C ASN A 44 13.13 -26.36 9.65
N LYS A 45 14.03 -27.32 9.91
CA LYS A 45 13.76 -28.44 10.81
C LYS A 45 13.67 -27.98 12.27
N CYS A 46 14.57 -27.12 12.72
CA CYS A 46 14.53 -26.50 14.04
C CYS A 46 13.26 -25.65 14.26
N MET A 47 12.83 -24.85 13.28
CA MET A 47 11.59 -24.08 13.39
C MET A 47 10.35 -24.97 13.59
N ARG A 48 10.22 -26.06 12.81
CA ARG A 48 9.13 -27.03 12.97
C ARG A 48 9.11 -27.66 14.36
N LEU A 49 10.27 -28.08 14.87
CA LEU A 49 10.39 -28.61 16.25
C LEU A 49 10.02 -27.57 17.32
N MET A 50 10.36 -26.29 17.14
CA MET A 50 9.94 -25.23 18.05
C MET A 50 8.41 -25.01 18.00
N GLN A 51 7.82 -25.06 16.81
CA GLN A 51 6.38 -24.90 16.60
C GLN A 51 5.58 -26.07 17.21
N GLU A 52 6.02 -27.31 17.02
CA GLU A 52 5.46 -28.50 17.68
C GLU A 52 5.54 -28.40 19.22
N ASN A 53 6.67 -27.93 19.75
CA ASN A 53 6.84 -27.75 21.20
C ASN A 53 5.94 -26.64 21.76
N LEU A 54 5.73 -25.54 21.04
CA LEU A 54 4.78 -24.48 21.40
C LEU A 54 3.35 -25.02 21.48
N VAL A 55 2.93 -25.81 20.49
CA VAL A 55 1.59 -26.47 20.48
C VAL A 55 1.45 -27.49 21.60
N ARG A 56 2.49 -28.30 21.90
CA ARG A 56 2.46 -29.21 23.06
C ARG A 56 2.33 -28.44 24.38
N GLN A 57 2.99 -27.30 24.52
CA GLN A 57 2.90 -26.48 25.72
C GLN A 57 1.51 -25.85 25.93
N SER A 58 0.79 -25.44 24.87
CA SER A 58 -0.58 -24.93 25.01
C SER A 58 -1.54 -26.00 25.54
N PHE A 59 -1.52 -27.21 24.97
CA PHE A 59 -2.36 -28.33 25.44
C PHE A 59 -2.09 -28.75 26.90
N THR A 60 -0.84 -28.67 27.36
CA THR A 60 -0.52 -28.98 28.77
C THR A 60 -1.00 -27.91 29.77
N LYS A 61 -1.17 -26.66 29.35
CA LYS A 61 -1.77 -25.61 30.20
C LYS A 61 -3.29 -25.77 30.29
N GLU A 62 -3.94 -26.10 29.18
CA GLU A 62 -5.40 -26.29 29.10
C GLU A 62 -5.88 -27.48 29.95
N LYS A 63 -5.14 -28.61 29.94
CA LYS A 63 -5.38 -29.74 30.85
C LYS A 63 -5.13 -29.45 32.33
N ARG A 64 -4.40 -28.38 32.69
CA ARG A 64 -4.18 -27.98 34.08
C ARG A 64 -5.25 -27.01 34.60
N CYS A 65 -5.94 -26.27 33.71
CA CYS A 65 -7.06 -25.41 34.09
C CYS A 65 -8.39 -26.16 34.28
N SER A 66 -8.49 -27.43 33.86
CA SER A 66 -9.72 -28.23 33.90
C SER A 66 -9.87 -29.12 35.14
N SER A 67 -9.00 -28.98 36.15
CA SER A 67 -8.99 -29.84 37.35
C SER A 67 -8.64 -29.10 38.65
N THR A 68 -9.44 -28.08 39.03
CA THR A 68 -9.54 -27.62 40.43
C THR A 68 -10.86 -26.89 40.68
N GLN A 69 -11.87 -27.62 41.18
CA GLN A 69 -13.01 -27.03 41.86
C GLN A 69 -13.61 -28.02 42.87
N THR A 70 -13.13 -27.98 44.12
CA THR A 70 -13.83 -28.34 45.38
C THR A 70 -12.83 -28.30 46.55
N GLY A 71 -13.30 -27.89 47.75
CA GLY A 71 -12.59 -28.12 49.02
C GLY A 71 -12.07 -26.85 49.71
N ASN A 72 -12.54 -26.63 50.95
CA ASN A 72 -12.17 -25.51 51.83
C ASN A 72 -11.02 -25.86 52.80
N GLU A 73 -10.50 -24.80 53.43
CA GLU A 73 -10.05 -24.69 54.84
C GLU A 73 -8.70 -25.24 55.36
N GLN A 74 -8.04 -24.31 56.07
CA GLN A 74 -7.25 -24.43 57.32
C GLN A 74 -5.88 -25.15 57.39
N GLU A 75 -4.85 -24.30 57.52
CA GLU A 75 -3.96 -24.16 58.72
C GLU A 75 -2.80 -25.15 59.03
N VAL A 76 -1.77 -24.61 59.72
CA VAL A 76 -0.72 -25.26 60.55
C VAL A 76 0.51 -25.92 59.87
N ASP A 77 1.58 -25.10 59.78
CA ASP A 77 2.96 -25.34 60.31
C ASP A 77 3.99 -26.39 59.78
N LYS A 78 5.26 -25.95 59.84
CA LYS A 78 6.53 -26.67 60.14
C LYS A 78 7.05 -27.89 59.31
N ALA A 79 8.07 -27.55 58.50
CA ALA A 79 9.50 -27.86 58.76
C ALA A 79 10.19 -29.15 58.24
N LEU A 80 11.53 -28.98 58.13
CA LEU A 80 12.65 -29.92 58.00
C LEU A 80 12.96 -30.64 56.65
N PHE A 81 14.12 -30.21 56.09
CA PHE A 81 15.28 -31.04 55.70
C PHE A 81 15.06 -32.47 55.16
N MET A 82 15.64 -32.75 53.99
CA MET A 82 16.96 -33.43 53.90
C MET A 82 17.48 -33.49 52.45
N CYS A 83 18.70 -33.00 52.22
CA CYS A 83 19.53 -33.39 51.07
C CYS A 83 20.63 -34.34 51.56
N PRO A 84 21.07 -35.30 50.73
CA PRO A 84 22.44 -35.77 50.74
C PRO A 84 23.20 -35.27 49.50
N SER A 85 24.31 -34.57 49.73
CA SER A 85 25.21 -34.10 48.67
C SER A 85 26.30 -35.13 48.37
N SER A 86 26.70 -35.25 47.11
CA SER A 86 28.14 -35.38 46.78
C SER A 86 28.46 -35.12 45.30
N ARG A 87 29.26 -34.06 45.06
CA ARG A 87 30.39 -33.89 44.10
C ARG A 87 30.22 -34.50 42.68
N SER A 88 30.42 -33.77 41.59
CA SER A 88 31.44 -32.73 41.34
C SER A 88 31.03 -31.65 40.32
N ALA A 89 31.54 -30.43 40.51
CA ALA A 89 31.46 -29.30 39.56
C ALA A 89 32.77 -29.18 38.74
N PRO A 90 32.96 -28.23 37.79
CA PRO A 90 32.02 -27.19 37.33
C PRO A 90 31.90 -27.02 35.80
N LEU A 91 30.86 -26.32 35.32
CA LEU A 91 31.05 -25.18 34.40
C LEU A 91 29.85 -24.21 34.42
N ARG A 92 30.15 -22.94 34.12
CA ARG A 92 29.39 -21.72 34.42
C ARG A 92 27.94 -21.67 33.92
N SER A 93 27.06 -21.18 34.80
CA SER A 93 25.74 -20.63 34.48
C SER A 93 25.80 -19.39 33.59
N SER A 94 24.88 -19.29 32.63
CA SER A 94 24.41 -18.01 32.10
C SER A 94 22.89 -17.95 32.16
N ASN A 95 22.35 -16.99 32.93
CA ASN A 95 20.92 -16.80 33.09
C ASN A 95 20.31 -16.26 31.80
N ILE A 96 19.39 -17.01 31.18
CA ILE A 96 18.59 -16.54 30.04
C ILE A 96 17.33 -15.85 30.59
N PRO A 97 17.10 -14.54 30.35
CA PRO A 97 15.89 -13.87 30.80
C PRO A 97 14.70 -14.27 29.93
N VAL A 98 13.71 -14.92 30.55
CA VAL A 98 12.38 -15.15 29.97
C VAL A 98 11.65 -13.80 29.80
N ASN A 99 10.81 -13.69 28.77
CA ASN A 99 10.00 -12.51 28.41
C ASN A 99 10.77 -11.23 28.02
N LYS A 100 11.29 -11.20 26.79
CA LYS A 100 11.45 -9.95 26.04
C LYS A 100 10.17 -9.66 25.23
N THR A 101 9.38 -8.70 25.69
CA THR A 101 8.55 -7.91 24.79
C THR A 101 9.46 -7.27 23.74
N ILE A 102 9.25 -7.54 22.45
CA ILE A 102 10.03 -6.92 21.38
C ILE A 102 9.65 -5.44 21.32
N ARG A 103 10.44 -4.59 21.99
CA ARG A 103 10.41 -3.15 21.76
C ARG A 103 11.12 -2.87 20.45
N PHE A 104 10.34 -2.65 19.40
CA PHE A 104 10.84 -1.93 18.22
C PHE A 104 11.13 -0.50 18.65
N SER A 105 12.40 -0.20 18.88
CA SER A 105 12.86 1.14 19.23
C SER A 105 13.43 1.81 17.99
N PHE A 106 12.74 2.84 17.49
CA PHE A 106 13.27 3.79 16.49
C PHE A 106 14.37 4.68 17.09
N THR A 107 15.34 4.07 17.78
CA THR A 107 16.41 4.73 18.55
C THR A 107 17.57 5.14 17.65
N GLY A 108 17.31 6.13 16.79
CA GLY A 108 18.34 7.00 16.23
C GLY A 108 18.56 8.28 17.06
N PHE A 109 17.74 8.52 18.08
CA PHE A 109 17.58 9.84 18.70
C PHE A 109 17.85 9.82 20.22
N THR A 110 19.13 9.92 20.60
CA THR A 110 19.52 10.31 21.97
C THR A 110 20.75 11.23 21.95
N HIS A 111 20.55 12.51 22.20
CA HIS A 111 21.58 13.35 22.83
C HIS A 111 21.33 13.38 24.34
N ARG A 112 22.41 13.50 25.13
CA ARG A 112 22.44 13.16 26.57
C ARG A 112 21.76 14.20 27.49
N ASN A 113 21.11 13.70 28.55
CA ASN A 113 20.82 14.35 29.85
C ASN A 113 19.87 15.60 29.79
N VAL A 114 19.03 15.96 30.77
CA VAL A 114 18.56 15.44 32.09
C VAL A 114 17.21 16.19 32.37
N ASN A 115 16.23 15.82 33.21
CA ASN A 115 16.21 15.12 34.50
C ASN A 115 14.92 14.25 34.71
N GLN A 116 14.49 14.06 35.96
CA GLN A 116 13.32 13.32 36.47
C GLN A 116 12.00 14.11 36.51
N MET A 117 10.83 13.42 36.42
CA MET A 117 9.81 13.39 37.49
C MET A 117 8.71 12.30 37.29
N LYS A 118 8.53 11.46 38.33
CA LYS A 118 7.39 10.62 38.80
C LYS A 118 6.23 10.18 37.86
N ARG A 119 5.91 8.87 37.92
CA ARG A 119 4.64 8.23 37.48
C ARG A 119 3.46 8.53 38.43
N PRO A 120 2.22 8.24 37.99
CA PRO A 120 1.43 7.21 38.68
C PRO A 120 0.92 6.10 37.75
N ARG A 121 0.65 4.92 38.33
CA ARG A 121 -0.16 3.85 37.71
C ARG A 121 -1.64 4.17 37.92
N SER A 122 -2.48 3.88 36.93
CA SER A 122 -3.81 3.33 37.20
C SER A 122 -4.06 2.14 36.27
N SER A 123 -4.81 1.17 36.78
CA SER A 123 -5.22 -0.06 36.12
C SER A 123 -6.69 0.06 35.72
N MET A 124 -7.06 -0.27 34.49
CA MET A 124 -8.44 -0.62 34.09
C MET A 124 -8.46 -1.35 32.73
N PRO A 125 -9.59 -1.98 32.31
CA PRO A 125 -9.54 -3.33 31.77
C PRO A 125 -9.59 -3.44 30.24
N SER A 126 -9.42 -4.66 29.76
CA SER A 126 -9.59 -5.08 28.35
C SER A 126 -11.05 -5.01 27.88
N PRO A 127 -11.37 -4.31 26.79
CA PRO A 127 -12.66 -4.44 26.11
C PRO A 127 -12.59 -5.52 25.01
N THR A 128 -13.65 -6.33 24.95
CA THR A 128 -13.83 -7.43 23.98
C THR A 128 -14.73 -6.97 22.83
N ASN A 129 -14.41 -7.39 21.60
CA ASN A 129 -15.28 -7.39 20.40
C ASN A 129 -16.29 -6.24 20.19
N ALA A 130 -15.95 -5.28 19.32
CA ALA A 130 -16.89 -4.36 18.69
C ALA A 130 -16.74 -4.35 17.15
N LYS A 131 -17.84 -4.09 16.43
CA LYS A 131 -17.94 -4.26 14.96
C LYS A 131 -16.96 -3.37 14.18
N ARG A 132 -16.39 -3.94 13.10
CA ARG A 132 -15.49 -3.27 12.15
C ARG A 132 -16.08 -1.94 11.64
N GLN A 133 -15.35 -0.83 11.77
CA GLN A 133 -15.58 0.38 11.00
C GLN A 133 -14.40 0.64 10.05
N ARG A 134 -14.69 0.54 8.76
CA ARG A 134 -13.74 0.71 7.64
C ARG A 134 -13.55 2.19 7.37
N LEU A 135 -12.30 2.67 7.33
CA LEU A 135 -11.95 4.10 7.27
C LEU A 135 -11.45 4.56 5.90
N ASP A 136 -11.93 3.92 4.83
CA ASP A 136 -11.57 4.20 3.43
C ASP A 136 -12.25 5.48 2.87
N SER A 137 -12.03 6.63 3.53
CA SER A 137 -12.67 7.92 3.21
C SER A 137 -11.73 9.10 2.93
N SER A 138 -10.47 8.83 2.56
CA SER A 138 -9.69 9.69 1.65
C SER A 138 -8.33 9.07 1.31
N SER A 139 -8.07 8.85 0.01
CA SER A 139 -6.75 8.73 -0.66
C SER A 139 -6.91 7.86 -1.91
N ASP A 140 -7.67 8.34 -2.91
CA ASP A 140 -7.80 7.71 -4.24
C ASP A 140 -7.27 8.67 -5.32
N PRO A 141 -6.67 8.16 -6.43
CA PRO A 141 -6.05 8.97 -7.49
C PRO A 141 -7.08 9.64 -8.43
N ALA A 142 -8.11 10.30 -7.90
CA ALA A 142 -9.01 11.16 -8.65
C ALA A 142 -8.35 12.51 -9.07
N SER A 143 -7.01 12.55 -9.13
CA SER A 143 -6.19 13.72 -9.42
C SER A 143 -6.01 13.95 -10.94
N LEU A 144 -7.08 13.77 -11.72
CA LEU A 144 -7.11 14.04 -13.16
C LEU A 144 -8.39 14.76 -13.66
N THR A 145 -9.08 15.54 -12.81
CA THR A 145 -9.89 16.71 -13.24
C THR A 145 -10.20 17.69 -12.09
N PRO A 146 -10.57 18.96 -12.37
CA PRO A 146 -10.86 19.97 -11.33
C PRO A 146 -12.36 20.28 -11.11
N LEU A 147 -12.61 21.00 -9.99
CA LEU A 147 -13.77 21.89 -9.71
C LEU A 147 -15.09 21.24 -9.21
N PRO A 148 -15.98 21.99 -8.48
CA PRO A 148 -16.57 23.27 -8.90
C PRO A 148 -16.36 24.51 -8.00
N ASN A 149 -16.81 25.66 -8.53
CA ASN A 149 -16.54 27.06 -8.15
C ASN A 149 -16.82 27.49 -6.70
N ALA A 150 -16.01 28.46 -6.24
CA ALA A 150 -16.36 29.39 -5.17
C ALA A 150 -17.09 30.62 -5.73
N LYS A 151 -17.89 31.30 -4.90
CA LYS A 151 -18.63 32.53 -5.26
C LYS A 151 -17.69 33.75 -5.34
N PRO A 152 -17.90 34.70 -6.28
CA PRO A 152 -17.34 36.05 -6.19
C PRO A 152 -18.12 36.92 -5.19
N SER A 153 -17.45 37.94 -4.65
CA SER A 153 -18.02 39.03 -3.84
C SER A 153 -17.95 40.37 -4.58
N ASP A 154 -18.84 41.30 -4.23
CA ASP A 154 -19.15 42.54 -4.96
C ASP A 154 -18.00 43.55 -5.16
N SER A 155 -18.10 44.30 -6.27
CA SER A 155 -17.92 45.77 -6.28
C SER A 155 -18.59 46.43 -7.50
N THR A 156 -19.26 47.56 -7.27
CA THR A 156 -19.91 48.51 -8.20
C THR A 156 -18.94 49.17 -9.21
N ASP A 157 -19.32 49.90 -10.29
CA ASP A 157 -20.55 50.68 -10.59
C ASP A 157 -20.79 50.99 -12.10
N VAL A 158 -22.06 51.32 -12.45
CA VAL A 158 -22.58 52.21 -13.55
C VAL A 158 -22.17 52.02 -15.04
N ALA A 159 -23.12 51.57 -15.89
CA ALA A 159 -23.77 52.32 -17.01
C ALA A 159 -24.52 51.41 -18.02
N MET A 160 -25.67 51.86 -18.52
CA MET A 160 -26.57 51.18 -19.51
C MET A 160 -26.83 52.15 -20.70
N PRO A 161 -27.23 51.71 -21.93
CA PRO A 161 -28.49 50.97 -22.13
C PRO A 161 -28.59 49.90 -23.26
N LYS A 162 -29.37 48.85 -22.95
CA LYS A 162 -30.37 48.12 -23.78
C LYS A 162 -30.04 47.68 -25.23
N SER A 163 -30.09 46.36 -25.43
CA SER A 163 -30.99 45.74 -26.43
C SER A 163 -31.55 44.42 -25.87
N ASP A 164 -32.74 44.04 -26.32
CA ASP A 164 -33.55 42.99 -25.67
C ASP A 164 -33.16 41.55 -26.02
N GLY A 165 -33.44 40.62 -25.09
CA GLY A 165 -33.70 39.20 -25.38
C GLY A 165 -32.56 38.20 -25.19
N GLU A 166 -32.43 37.64 -23.98
CA GLU A 166 -32.32 36.18 -23.76
C GLU A 166 -32.48 35.83 -22.26
N GLU A 167 -33.31 34.82 -21.95
CA GLU A 167 -33.62 34.44 -20.57
C GLU A 167 -32.59 33.48 -19.96
N ASP A 168 -32.25 33.77 -18.70
CA ASP A 168 -31.51 32.99 -17.70
C ASP A 168 -31.45 31.46 -17.92
N LYS A 169 -30.25 30.96 -18.26
CA LYS A 169 -29.88 29.53 -18.19
C LYS A 169 -28.55 29.30 -17.46
N THR A 170 -28.45 29.74 -16.20
CA THR A 170 -27.21 29.52 -15.40
C THR A 170 -27.40 28.73 -14.10
N LYS A 171 -28.51 28.01 -13.95
CA LYS A 171 -28.74 27.06 -12.82
C LYS A 171 -29.07 25.62 -13.21
N ASP A 172 -29.37 25.34 -14.48
CA ASP A 172 -30.00 24.08 -14.88
C ASP A 172 -29.02 22.93 -15.21
N SER A 173 -27.82 23.27 -15.72
CA SER A 173 -26.82 22.29 -16.21
C SER A 173 -26.40 21.20 -15.20
N GLY A 174 -26.42 21.52 -13.90
CA GLY A 174 -26.05 20.57 -12.83
C GLY A 174 -27.05 19.42 -12.68
N ASN A 175 -28.35 19.72 -12.73
CA ASN A 175 -29.40 18.71 -12.57
C ASN A 175 -29.46 17.79 -13.79
N THR A 176 -29.34 18.35 -15.00
CA THR A 176 -29.31 17.60 -16.26
C THR A 176 -28.12 16.65 -16.35
N THR A 177 -26.94 17.05 -15.84
CA THR A 177 -25.79 16.14 -15.80
C THR A 177 -26.05 14.92 -14.89
N GLN A 178 -26.69 15.14 -13.73
CA GLN A 178 -26.98 14.07 -12.79
C GLN A 178 -28.08 13.13 -13.28
N SER A 179 -29.10 13.63 -13.99
CA SER A 179 -30.12 12.78 -14.59
C SER A 179 -29.54 11.88 -15.68
N LEU A 180 -28.69 12.40 -16.57
CA LEU A 180 -28.01 11.63 -17.62
C LEU A 180 -27.16 10.47 -17.05
N ILE A 181 -26.36 10.75 -16.01
CA ILE A 181 -25.57 9.73 -15.30
C ILE A 181 -26.49 8.67 -14.66
N SER A 182 -27.65 9.09 -14.13
CA SER A 182 -28.62 8.17 -13.51
C SER A 182 -29.29 7.27 -14.56
N THR A 183 -29.69 7.83 -15.71
CA THR A 183 -30.23 7.07 -16.84
C THR A 183 -29.22 6.03 -17.34
N ALA A 184 -27.95 6.42 -17.52
CA ALA A 184 -26.90 5.50 -17.96
C ALA A 184 -26.70 4.32 -16.99
N PHE A 185 -26.76 4.57 -15.66
CA PHE A 185 -26.73 3.49 -14.68
C PHE A 185 -27.95 2.57 -14.76
N THR A 186 -29.14 3.11 -15.00
CA THR A 186 -30.36 2.30 -15.19
C THR A 186 -30.23 1.40 -16.41
N THR A 187 -29.83 1.95 -17.57
CA THR A 187 -29.62 1.19 -18.81
C THR A 187 -28.62 0.05 -18.60
N LEU A 188 -27.44 0.33 -18.03
CA LEU A 188 -26.43 -0.70 -17.73
C LEU A 188 -26.89 -1.73 -16.69
N GLN A 189 -27.78 -1.36 -15.77
CA GLN A 189 -28.34 -2.28 -14.77
C GLN A 189 -29.41 -3.21 -15.36
N GLU A 190 -30.14 -2.75 -16.37
CA GLU A 190 -31.16 -3.52 -17.08
C GLU A 190 -30.54 -4.49 -18.09
N SER A 191 -29.44 -4.13 -18.76
CA SER A 191 -28.74 -4.99 -19.73
C SER A 191 -27.67 -5.92 -19.14
N CYS A 192 -27.26 -5.76 -17.87
CA CYS A 192 -26.11 -6.50 -17.35
C CYS A 192 -26.28 -8.04 -17.29
N PHE A 193 -25.28 -8.75 -17.77
CA PHE A 193 -25.15 -10.22 -17.69
C PHE A 193 -23.73 -10.65 -17.27
N ASP A 194 -23.49 -11.94 -17.01
CA ASP A 194 -22.14 -12.45 -16.73
C ASP A 194 -21.38 -12.66 -18.05
N VAL A 195 -20.27 -11.95 -18.26
CA VAL A 195 -19.54 -11.90 -19.54
C VAL A 195 -18.68 -13.17 -19.76
N LEU A 196 -18.44 -13.97 -18.71
CA LEU A 196 -17.58 -15.16 -18.78
C LEU A 196 -17.96 -16.22 -19.82
N PRO A 197 -19.23 -16.63 -20.00
CA PRO A 197 -19.61 -17.60 -21.04
C PRO A 197 -19.24 -17.11 -22.43
N THR A 198 -19.35 -15.79 -22.68
CA THR A 198 -18.96 -15.16 -23.95
C THR A 198 -17.44 -15.15 -24.15
N ILE A 199 -16.65 -14.95 -23.09
CA ILE A 199 -15.18 -15.08 -23.12
C ILE A 199 -14.80 -16.54 -23.40
N ARG A 200 -15.37 -17.49 -22.64
CA ARG A 200 -15.10 -18.94 -22.76
C ARG A 200 -15.42 -19.47 -24.16
N GLY A 201 -16.55 -19.06 -24.74
CA GLY A 201 -16.99 -19.53 -26.07
C GLY A 201 -16.05 -19.13 -27.21
N ARG A 202 -15.22 -18.09 -27.01
CA ARG A 202 -14.30 -17.56 -28.04
C ARG A 202 -12.83 -17.97 -27.83
N LEU A 203 -12.48 -18.60 -26.71
CA LEU A 203 -11.18 -19.27 -26.52
C LEU A 203 -11.05 -20.57 -27.33
N LEU A 204 -12.12 -21.04 -27.99
CA LEU A 204 -12.01 -22.09 -28.99
C LEU A 204 -11.28 -21.56 -30.22
N PRO A 205 -10.36 -22.32 -30.86
CA PRO A 205 -9.41 -21.84 -31.88
C PRO A 205 -10.02 -21.43 -33.24
N GLN A 206 -11.30 -21.03 -33.27
CA GLN A 206 -12.06 -20.62 -34.44
C GLN A 206 -12.55 -19.16 -34.37
N ILE A 207 -12.35 -18.43 -33.26
CA ILE A 207 -12.83 -17.05 -33.09
C ILE A 207 -11.72 -16.16 -32.51
N SER A 208 -10.99 -15.44 -33.36
CA SER A 208 -9.75 -14.72 -32.98
C SER A 208 -9.93 -13.38 -32.24
N GLU A 209 -11.15 -12.96 -31.90
CA GLU A 209 -11.41 -11.64 -31.29
C GLU A 209 -12.17 -11.75 -29.96
N LEU A 210 -11.61 -11.13 -28.91
CA LEU A 210 -12.21 -11.03 -27.57
C LEU A 210 -13.65 -10.47 -27.67
N PRO A 211 -14.54 -10.80 -26.71
CA PRO A 211 -15.90 -10.30 -26.76
C PRO A 211 -15.93 -8.78 -26.62
N GLY A 212 -16.27 -8.14 -27.74
CA GLY A 212 -16.53 -6.71 -27.83
C GLY A 212 -17.68 -6.26 -26.92
N LEU A 213 -17.80 -4.95 -26.79
CA LEU A 213 -18.82 -4.30 -25.98
C LEU A 213 -20.23 -4.63 -26.49
N THR A 214 -21.23 -4.56 -25.62
CA THR A 214 -22.64 -4.67 -26.04
C THR A 214 -23.12 -3.37 -26.65
N ASP A 215 -24.21 -3.41 -27.42
CA ASP A 215 -24.79 -2.21 -28.04
C ASP A 215 -25.16 -1.16 -26.97
N GLU A 216 -25.56 -1.55 -25.77
CA GLU A 216 -25.85 -0.64 -24.65
C GLU A 216 -24.58 -0.05 -24.03
N GLU A 217 -23.52 -0.84 -23.87
CA GLU A 217 -22.22 -0.35 -23.42
C GLU A 217 -21.66 0.66 -24.44
N ASP A 218 -21.63 0.32 -25.73
CA ASP A 218 -21.14 1.19 -26.81
C ASP A 218 -21.99 2.45 -26.99
N SER A 219 -23.32 2.37 -26.80
CA SER A 219 -24.21 3.53 -26.80
C SER A 219 -23.85 4.50 -25.67
N VAL A 220 -23.69 4.00 -24.45
CA VAL A 220 -23.29 4.81 -23.28
C VAL A 220 -21.88 5.36 -23.48
N ILE A 221 -20.91 4.55 -23.91
CA ILE A 221 -19.52 4.99 -24.13
C ILE A 221 -19.47 6.09 -25.18
N SER A 222 -20.18 5.93 -26.30
CA SER A 222 -20.22 6.93 -27.38
C SER A 222 -20.78 8.25 -26.87
N TYR A 223 -21.95 8.23 -26.22
CA TYR A 223 -22.59 9.43 -25.66
C TYR A 223 -21.69 10.20 -24.70
N PHE A 224 -21.03 9.50 -23.76
CA PHE A 224 -20.14 10.16 -22.79
C PHE A 224 -18.81 10.60 -23.41
N SER A 225 -18.32 9.94 -24.47
CA SER A 225 -17.04 10.26 -25.13
C SER A 225 -17.06 11.57 -25.93
N GLU A 226 -18.24 12.04 -26.35
CA GLU A 226 -18.38 13.31 -27.09
C GLU A 226 -17.92 14.53 -26.28
N ASN A 227 -17.99 14.47 -24.94
CA ASN A 227 -17.63 15.57 -24.07
C ASN A 227 -16.69 15.10 -22.95
N PRO A 228 -15.38 15.43 -23.01
CA PRO A 228 -14.41 15.01 -21.99
C PRO A 228 -14.81 15.39 -20.56
N ALA A 229 -15.39 16.56 -20.33
CA ALA A 229 -15.80 16.98 -18.99
C ALA A 229 -17.02 16.20 -18.47
N LEU A 230 -17.84 15.63 -19.37
CA LEU A 230 -18.94 14.73 -19.03
C LEU A 230 -18.44 13.30 -18.78
N ALA A 231 -17.52 12.81 -19.63
CA ALA A 231 -16.82 11.54 -19.42
C ALA A 231 -16.15 11.46 -18.04
N GLU A 232 -15.41 12.50 -17.63
CA GLU A 232 -14.74 12.54 -16.32
C GLU A 232 -15.72 12.50 -15.14
N LYS A 233 -16.86 13.19 -15.25
CA LYS A 233 -17.93 13.13 -14.24
C LYS A 233 -18.55 11.73 -14.16
N PHE A 234 -18.78 11.08 -15.30
CA PHE A 234 -19.35 9.73 -15.34
C PHE A 234 -18.36 8.67 -14.85
N MET A 235 -17.10 8.72 -15.29
CA MET A 235 -16.01 7.90 -14.74
C MET A 235 -15.89 8.06 -13.22
N SER A 236 -15.97 9.30 -12.72
CA SER A 236 -15.98 9.57 -11.27
C SER A 236 -17.21 8.98 -10.58
N ALA A 237 -18.40 9.07 -11.19
CA ALA A 237 -19.62 8.45 -10.68
C ALA A 237 -19.54 6.92 -10.64
N ILE A 238 -18.97 6.28 -11.67
CA ILE A 238 -18.72 4.84 -11.72
C ILE A 238 -17.81 4.43 -10.55
N LEU A 239 -16.68 5.12 -10.34
CA LEU A 239 -15.79 4.82 -9.22
C LEU A 239 -16.47 5.00 -7.86
N CYS A 240 -17.29 6.05 -7.71
CA CYS A 240 -18.09 6.26 -6.50
C CYS A 240 -19.10 5.12 -6.27
N LYS A 241 -19.79 4.64 -7.32
CA LYS A 241 -20.74 3.53 -7.23
C LYS A 241 -20.05 2.21 -6.86
N ILE A 242 -18.95 1.88 -7.56
CA ILE A 242 -18.11 0.71 -7.24
C ILE A 242 -17.61 0.77 -5.79
N LYS A 243 -17.19 1.94 -5.30
CA LYS A 243 -16.70 2.11 -3.93
C LYS A 243 -17.80 2.05 -2.86
N ALA A 244 -18.97 2.61 -3.13
CA ALA A 244 -20.07 2.68 -2.17
C ALA A 244 -20.80 1.33 -2.01
N GLU A 245 -21.04 0.63 -3.12
CA GLU A 245 -21.84 -0.59 -3.14
C GLU A 245 -20.97 -1.86 -3.20
N GLY A 246 -19.78 -1.81 -3.82
CA GLY A 246 -18.72 -2.81 -3.69
C GLY A 246 -19.18 -4.26 -3.86
N ALA A 247 -18.98 -5.07 -2.81
CA ALA A 247 -19.40 -6.47 -2.75
C ALA A 247 -20.93 -6.70 -2.70
N GLY A 248 -21.73 -5.63 -2.56
CA GLY A 248 -23.19 -5.64 -2.66
C GLY A 248 -23.72 -5.37 -4.07
N LEU A 249 -22.87 -5.01 -5.04
CA LEU A 249 -23.28 -4.88 -6.44
C LEU A 249 -23.62 -6.25 -7.04
N LYS A 250 -24.60 -6.29 -7.95
CA LYS A 250 -24.79 -7.45 -8.83
C LYS A 250 -23.51 -7.68 -9.63
N HIS A 251 -23.03 -8.93 -9.66
CA HIS A 251 -21.76 -9.29 -10.30
C HIS A 251 -21.70 -8.87 -11.78
N GLY A 252 -22.77 -9.06 -12.56
CA GLY A 252 -22.86 -8.59 -13.95
C GLY A 252 -22.76 -7.07 -14.09
N LEU A 253 -23.40 -6.31 -13.19
CA LEU A 253 -23.30 -4.84 -13.20
C LEU A 253 -21.88 -4.39 -12.86
N LEU A 254 -21.20 -5.03 -11.91
CA LEU A 254 -19.79 -4.71 -11.60
C LEU A 254 -18.88 -4.98 -12.81
N GLN A 255 -19.12 -6.06 -13.56
CA GLN A 255 -18.40 -6.34 -14.81
C GLN A 255 -18.63 -5.24 -15.86
N PHE A 256 -19.89 -4.91 -16.16
CA PHE A 256 -20.26 -3.85 -17.11
C PHE A 256 -19.65 -2.50 -16.73
N LEU A 257 -19.72 -2.11 -15.45
CA LEU A 257 -19.11 -0.87 -14.96
C LEU A 257 -17.59 -0.86 -15.15
N CYS A 258 -16.92 -2.00 -14.99
CA CYS A 258 -15.48 -2.10 -15.25
C CYS A 258 -15.17 -2.00 -16.76
N ARG A 259 -15.96 -2.64 -17.63
CA ARG A 259 -15.80 -2.57 -19.10
C ARG A 259 -16.02 -1.16 -19.62
N VAL A 260 -17.12 -0.51 -19.24
CA VAL A 260 -17.44 0.88 -19.62
C VAL A 260 -16.36 1.85 -19.12
N TYR A 261 -15.91 1.72 -17.87
CA TYR A 261 -14.84 2.57 -17.33
C TYR A 261 -13.53 2.42 -18.12
N VAL A 262 -13.10 1.18 -18.38
CA VAL A 262 -11.85 0.91 -19.12
C VAL A 262 -11.96 1.35 -20.58
N SER A 263 -13.13 1.22 -21.20
CA SER A 263 -13.38 1.70 -22.57
C SER A 263 -13.34 3.22 -22.66
N LEU A 264 -13.89 3.95 -21.68
CA LEU A 264 -13.73 5.41 -21.59
C LEU A 264 -12.25 5.82 -21.39
N CYS A 265 -11.48 5.03 -20.62
CA CYS A 265 -10.03 5.21 -20.50
C CYS A 265 -9.32 4.93 -21.85
N GLN A 266 -9.76 3.92 -22.61
CA GLN A 266 -9.22 3.61 -23.93
C GLN A 266 -9.45 4.75 -24.93
N LYS A 267 -10.65 5.34 -24.97
CA LYS A 267 -10.98 6.50 -25.84
C LYS A 267 -10.12 7.73 -25.53
N THR A 268 -9.65 7.88 -24.29
CA THR A 268 -8.77 8.98 -23.83
C THR A 268 -7.28 8.63 -23.81
N GLY A 269 -6.92 7.35 -24.02
CA GLY A 269 -5.54 6.85 -23.91
C GLY A 269 -4.99 6.79 -22.48
N ASP A 270 -5.84 6.91 -21.46
CA ASP A 270 -5.43 7.04 -20.05
C ASP A 270 -5.25 5.65 -19.38
N PHE A 271 -4.09 5.05 -19.64
CA PHE A 271 -3.68 3.81 -18.98
C PHE A 271 -3.61 3.94 -17.45
N HIS A 272 -3.24 5.11 -16.91
CA HIS A 272 -3.10 5.30 -15.46
C HIS A 272 -4.46 5.17 -14.73
N LYS A 273 -5.55 5.65 -15.32
CA LYS A 273 -6.91 5.44 -14.77
C LYS A 273 -7.32 3.97 -14.83
N ALA A 274 -7.08 3.29 -15.95
CA ALA A 274 -7.38 1.87 -16.09
C ALA A 274 -6.58 1.01 -15.11
N HIS A 275 -5.26 1.24 -14.97
CA HIS A 275 -4.41 0.57 -13.98
C HIS A 275 -4.81 0.94 -12.55
N GLY A 276 -5.24 2.18 -12.30
CA GLY A 276 -5.78 2.61 -11.02
C GLY A 276 -7.07 1.87 -10.60
N LEU A 277 -7.94 1.52 -11.56
CA LEU A 277 -9.08 0.64 -11.30
C LEU A 277 -8.63 -0.79 -11.00
N ALA A 278 -7.75 -1.38 -11.82
CA ALA A 278 -7.22 -2.73 -11.60
C ALA A 278 -6.54 -2.89 -10.23
N TYR A 279 -5.70 -1.93 -9.86
CA TYR A 279 -5.08 -1.82 -8.54
C TYR A 279 -6.13 -1.83 -7.41
N ARG A 280 -7.22 -1.04 -7.54
CA ARG A 280 -8.28 -0.99 -6.53
C ARG A 280 -8.99 -2.33 -6.39
N LEU A 281 -9.35 -2.95 -7.52
CA LEU A 281 -10.03 -4.24 -7.55
C LEU A 281 -9.18 -5.37 -6.94
N LEU A 282 -7.86 -5.36 -7.15
CA LEU A 282 -6.95 -6.37 -6.61
C LEU A 282 -6.56 -6.14 -5.15
N LYS A 283 -6.47 -4.88 -4.69
CA LYS A 283 -6.10 -4.52 -3.32
C LYS A 283 -7.28 -4.69 -2.36
N GLU A 284 -8.47 -4.24 -2.75
CA GLU A 284 -9.67 -4.40 -1.95
C GLU A 284 -10.20 -5.83 -2.04
N ASP A 285 -10.98 -6.26 -1.04
CA ASP A 285 -11.51 -7.64 -0.96
C ASP A 285 -12.72 -7.82 -1.89
N PHE A 286 -12.59 -7.48 -3.17
CA PHE A 286 -13.63 -7.72 -4.17
C PHE A 286 -13.77 -9.22 -4.46
N PRO A 287 -15.01 -9.74 -4.57
CA PRO A 287 -15.23 -11.10 -5.05
C PRO A 287 -14.71 -11.23 -6.49
N GLU A 288 -14.10 -12.37 -6.80
CA GLU A 288 -13.60 -12.71 -8.14
C GLU A 288 -12.67 -11.63 -8.77
N ALA A 289 -11.86 -10.90 -7.99
CA ALA A 289 -11.02 -9.82 -8.53
C ALA A 289 -10.22 -10.16 -9.83
N PRO A 290 -9.61 -11.35 -9.99
CA PRO A 290 -8.95 -11.74 -11.26
C PRO A 290 -9.89 -11.87 -12.47
N LYS A 291 -11.15 -12.27 -12.25
CA LYS A 291 -12.19 -12.29 -13.29
C LYS A 291 -12.52 -10.86 -13.74
N LEU A 292 -12.52 -9.89 -12.82
CA LEU A 292 -12.69 -8.48 -13.18
C LEU A 292 -11.50 -7.96 -14.00
N ILE A 293 -10.27 -8.38 -13.71
CA ILE A 293 -9.10 -8.09 -14.55
C ILE A 293 -9.25 -8.66 -15.98
N LEU A 294 -9.69 -9.91 -16.11
CA LEU A 294 -10.00 -10.52 -17.41
C LEU A 294 -11.10 -9.76 -18.16
N VAL A 295 -12.14 -9.32 -17.45
CA VAL A 295 -13.23 -8.51 -18.00
C VAL A 295 -12.75 -7.14 -18.47
N MET A 296 -11.85 -6.48 -17.74
CA MET A 296 -11.20 -5.23 -18.17
C MET A 296 -10.41 -5.43 -19.48
N MET A 297 -9.70 -6.56 -19.62
CA MET A 297 -8.99 -6.89 -20.86
C MET A 297 -9.93 -7.16 -22.03
N SER A 298 -11.10 -7.77 -21.80
CA SER A 298 -12.08 -7.99 -22.88
C SER A 298 -12.62 -6.70 -23.48
N ALA A 299 -12.66 -5.61 -22.69
CA ALA A 299 -12.98 -4.28 -23.19
C ALA A 299 -11.77 -3.60 -23.87
N TRP A 300 -10.56 -3.74 -23.32
CA TRP A 300 -9.34 -3.15 -23.89
C TRP A 300 -8.16 -4.15 -23.83
N PRO A 301 -7.92 -4.93 -24.91
CA PRO A 301 -6.93 -6.02 -24.88
C PRO A 301 -5.50 -5.58 -24.55
N SER A 302 -5.08 -4.40 -25.01
CA SER A 302 -3.74 -3.87 -24.73
C SER A 302 -3.60 -3.13 -23.40
N VAL A 303 -4.63 -3.08 -22.55
CA VAL A 303 -4.59 -2.31 -21.28
C VAL A 303 -3.45 -2.72 -20.36
N PHE A 304 -3.08 -4.01 -20.32
CA PHE A 304 -1.96 -4.53 -19.53
C PHE A 304 -0.71 -4.86 -20.37
N ALA A 305 -0.65 -4.47 -21.65
CA ALA A 305 0.56 -4.65 -22.46
C ALA A 305 1.73 -3.73 -22.03
N TYR A 306 1.47 -2.75 -21.16
CA TYR A 306 2.46 -1.76 -20.74
C TYR A 306 3.28 -2.23 -19.54
N THR A 307 4.60 -2.01 -19.57
CA THR A 307 5.55 -2.59 -18.59
C THR A 307 5.80 -1.74 -17.34
N SER A 308 4.85 -0.89 -16.91
CA SER A 308 5.02 -0.07 -15.70
C SER A 308 5.20 -0.92 -14.45
N SER A 309 5.80 -0.34 -13.39
CA SER A 309 5.89 -1.01 -12.09
C SER A 309 4.51 -1.42 -11.57
N LEU A 310 3.48 -0.60 -11.84
CA LEU A 310 2.12 -0.87 -11.40
C LEU A 310 1.50 -2.02 -12.21
N CYS A 311 1.72 -2.05 -13.53
CA CYS A 311 1.27 -3.16 -14.35
C CYS A 311 1.95 -4.48 -13.94
N GLN A 312 3.26 -4.48 -13.69
CA GLN A 312 3.98 -5.66 -13.16
C GLN A 312 3.41 -6.15 -11.82
N ALA A 313 3.05 -5.23 -10.93
CA ALA A 313 2.36 -5.56 -9.67
C ALA A 313 0.95 -6.12 -9.91
N ILE A 314 0.17 -5.53 -10.82
CA ILE A 314 -1.15 -6.02 -11.26
C ILE A 314 -1.03 -7.44 -11.80
N HIS A 315 -0.11 -7.71 -12.74
CA HIS A 315 0.11 -9.06 -13.26
C HIS A 315 0.47 -10.06 -12.15
N THR A 316 1.43 -9.71 -11.30
CA THR A 316 1.92 -10.61 -10.24
C THR A 316 0.81 -10.96 -9.25
N VAL A 317 0.04 -9.97 -8.78
CA VAL A 317 -1.06 -10.20 -7.83
C VAL A 317 -2.26 -10.86 -8.50
N THR A 318 -2.56 -10.55 -9.77
CA THR A 318 -3.61 -11.26 -10.52
C THR A 318 -3.25 -12.73 -10.69
N LYS A 319 -2.01 -13.06 -11.09
CA LYS A 319 -1.56 -14.45 -11.26
C LYS A 319 -1.53 -15.21 -9.93
N LEU A 320 -1.22 -14.55 -8.82
CA LEU A 320 -1.28 -15.14 -7.48
C LEU A 320 -2.72 -15.48 -7.03
N LYS A 321 -3.70 -14.64 -7.40
CA LYS A 321 -5.10 -14.76 -6.98
C LYS A 321 -5.99 -15.55 -7.95
N ALA A 322 -5.55 -15.77 -9.19
CA ALA A 322 -6.33 -16.44 -10.22
C ALA A 322 -6.29 -17.97 -10.04
N GLU A 323 -7.47 -18.60 -10.14
CA GLU A 323 -7.63 -20.05 -10.01
C GLU A 323 -8.50 -20.60 -11.16
N GLY A 324 -8.38 -21.91 -11.43
CA GLY A 324 -9.20 -22.63 -12.41
C GLY A 324 -9.18 -22.01 -13.82
N ASP A 325 -10.35 -22.01 -14.47
CA ASP A 325 -10.54 -21.48 -15.83
C ASP A 325 -10.04 -20.03 -15.99
N ILE A 326 -10.16 -19.19 -14.96
CA ILE A 326 -9.73 -17.78 -15.00
C ILE A 326 -8.21 -17.66 -15.14
N LEU A 327 -7.45 -18.52 -14.46
CA LEU A 327 -5.99 -18.57 -14.59
C LEU A 327 -5.58 -19.03 -15.99
N VAL A 328 -6.29 -19.98 -16.60
CA VAL A 328 -6.05 -20.44 -17.97
C VAL A 328 -6.25 -19.28 -18.95
N PHE A 329 -7.41 -18.62 -18.91
CA PHE A 329 -7.75 -17.52 -19.81
C PHE A 329 -6.77 -16.35 -19.69
N LEU A 330 -6.45 -15.94 -18.46
CA LEU A 330 -5.46 -14.87 -18.22
C LEU A 330 -4.06 -15.26 -18.70
N SER A 331 -3.65 -16.52 -18.53
CA SER A 331 -2.32 -16.96 -18.96
C SER A 331 -2.18 -16.97 -20.47
N GLU A 332 -3.24 -17.31 -21.20
CA GLU A 332 -3.26 -17.28 -22.66
C GLU A 332 -3.25 -15.84 -23.20
N TYR A 333 -4.11 -14.96 -22.67
CA TYR A 333 -4.19 -13.56 -23.13
C TYR A 333 -3.03 -12.66 -22.68
N LEU A 334 -2.35 -12.97 -21.57
CA LEU A 334 -1.21 -12.20 -21.05
C LEU A 334 0.15 -12.90 -21.26
N HIS A 335 0.16 -14.01 -22.00
CA HIS A 335 1.35 -14.81 -22.31
C HIS A 335 2.19 -15.16 -21.06
N TRP A 336 1.53 -15.68 -20.02
CA TRP A 336 2.15 -15.97 -18.73
C TRP A 336 2.84 -17.34 -18.67
N ASP A 337 3.83 -17.55 -19.54
CA ASP A 337 4.61 -18.79 -19.61
C ASP A 337 5.49 -19.03 -18.37
N GLU A 338 5.93 -17.96 -17.70
CA GLU A 338 6.78 -18.02 -16.51
C GLU A 338 5.98 -18.03 -15.19
N PRO A 339 6.47 -18.65 -14.10
CA PRO A 339 5.82 -18.59 -12.78
C PRO A 339 5.69 -17.15 -12.25
N PRO A 340 4.79 -16.89 -11.27
CA PRO A 340 4.66 -15.56 -10.67
C PRO A 340 6.01 -15.03 -10.19
N SER A 341 6.30 -13.76 -10.49
CA SER A 341 7.53 -13.13 -10.00
C SER A 341 7.59 -13.13 -8.48
N ASP A 342 8.77 -13.40 -7.93
CA ASP A 342 9.05 -13.27 -6.49
C ASP A 342 8.66 -11.87 -6.01
N ILE A 343 7.62 -11.81 -5.17
CA ILE A 343 7.03 -10.58 -4.64
C ILE A 343 8.04 -9.81 -3.80
N HIS A 344 8.90 -10.49 -3.05
CA HIS A 344 9.92 -9.84 -2.23
C HIS A 344 10.97 -9.17 -3.12
N ARG A 345 11.47 -9.90 -4.13
CA ARG A 345 12.37 -9.35 -5.15
C ARG A 345 11.74 -8.16 -5.88
N LEU A 346 10.48 -8.27 -6.26
CA LEU A 346 9.77 -7.20 -6.97
C LEU A 346 9.60 -5.96 -6.10
N ILE A 347 9.24 -6.09 -4.81
CA ILE A 347 9.18 -4.96 -3.86
C ILE A 347 10.52 -4.23 -3.77
N SER A 348 11.63 -4.93 -3.50
CA SER A 348 12.94 -4.29 -3.36
C SER A 348 13.43 -3.69 -4.70
N CYS A 349 13.10 -4.31 -5.84
CA CYS A 349 13.34 -3.73 -7.17
C CYS A 349 12.54 -2.43 -7.38
N THR A 350 11.23 -2.43 -7.12
CA THR A 350 10.36 -1.26 -7.28
C THR A 350 10.77 -0.11 -6.35
N LEU A 351 11.15 -0.40 -5.09
CA LEU A 351 11.64 0.62 -4.16
C LEU A 351 12.98 1.21 -4.63
N LYS A 352 13.89 0.37 -5.14
CA LYS A 352 15.16 0.84 -5.74
C LYS A 352 14.91 1.72 -6.96
N CYS A 353 13.96 1.36 -7.84
CA CYS A 353 13.57 2.20 -8.98
C CYS A 353 13.02 3.56 -8.53
N LEU A 354 12.07 3.59 -7.58
CA LEU A 354 11.54 4.83 -6.98
C LEU A 354 12.64 5.76 -6.44
N LEU A 355 13.71 5.20 -5.87
CA LEU A 355 14.84 5.96 -5.32
C LEU A 355 15.83 6.48 -6.38
N MET A 356 15.95 5.78 -7.51
CA MET A 356 16.91 6.10 -8.57
C MET A 356 16.33 6.92 -9.73
N ASP A 357 15.03 6.84 -9.97
CA ASP A 357 14.32 7.43 -11.11
C ASP A 357 14.38 8.96 -11.11
N SER A 358 15.26 9.55 -11.93
CA SER A 358 15.45 11.00 -11.99
C SER A 358 14.25 11.78 -12.53
N SER A 359 13.27 11.14 -13.17
CA SER A 359 12.12 11.81 -13.81
C SER A 359 11.04 12.27 -12.81
N LEU A 360 11.06 11.73 -11.59
CA LEU A 360 10.03 12.01 -10.58
C LEU A 360 10.03 13.48 -10.16
N THR A 361 8.82 14.06 -10.14
CA THR A 361 8.57 15.49 -9.92
C THR A 361 7.35 15.70 -9.05
N PHE A 362 7.27 16.88 -8.43
CA PHE A 362 6.07 17.38 -7.76
C PHE A 362 5.13 18.07 -8.76
N ARG A 363 3.83 18.08 -8.48
CA ARG A 363 2.81 18.80 -9.25
C ARG A 363 1.94 19.65 -8.32
N ASN A 364 1.63 20.87 -8.74
CA ASN A 364 0.66 21.70 -8.03
C ASN A 364 -0.75 21.13 -8.20
N ASN A 365 -1.54 21.16 -7.12
CA ASN A 365 -2.90 20.65 -7.09
C ASN A 365 -3.78 21.56 -6.21
N SER A 366 -4.91 22.02 -6.72
CA SER A 366 -5.79 22.97 -5.99
C SER A 366 -6.41 22.39 -4.71
N TRP A 367 -6.55 21.07 -4.62
CA TRP A 367 -7.12 20.37 -3.47
C TRP A 367 -6.05 19.93 -2.46
N PHE A 368 -4.95 19.36 -2.94
CA PHE A 368 -3.86 18.80 -2.12
C PHE A 368 -2.69 19.77 -1.85
N GLY A 369 -2.64 20.93 -2.52
CA GLY A 369 -1.53 21.88 -2.46
C GLY A 369 -0.42 21.49 -3.44
N VAL A 370 0.49 20.63 -2.98
CA VAL A 370 1.49 19.98 -3.81
C VAL A 370 1.37 18.46 -3.65
N ASP A 371 1.38 17.74 -4.76
CA ASP A 371 1.18 16.30 -4.84
C ASP A 371 2.25 15.65 -5.73
N LEU A 372 2.29 14.32 -5.73
CA LEU A 372 3.23 13.51 -6.51
C LEU A 372 2.81 13.44 -7.99
N CYS A 373 3.76 13.33 -8.92
CA CYS A 373 3.41 13.07 -10.32
C CYS A 373 2.85 11.65 -10.53
N PRO A 374 2.08 11.37 -11.62
CA PRO A 374 1.47 10.07 -11.85
C PRO A 374 2.44 8.89 -11.77
N ALA A 375 3.62 8.99 -12.40
CA ALA A 375 4.67 7.97 -12.31
C ALA A 375 5.14 7.69 -10.87
N THR A 376 5.21 8.72 -10.02
CA THR A 376 5.53 8.54 -8.60
C THR A 376 4.40 7.81 -7.87
N TRP A 377 3.15 8.13 -8.19
CA TRP A 377 1.97 7.43 -7.66
C TRP A 377 1.93 5.96 -8.10
N GLU A 378 2.35 5.62 -9.32
CA GLU A 378 2.47 4.23 -9.76
C GLU A 378 3.42 3.42 -8.86
N TYR A 379 4.60 3.93 -8.53
CA TYR A 379 5.51 3.25 -7.60
C TYR A 379 4.86 3.03 -6.22
N VAL A 380 4.13 4.02 -5.69
CA VAL A 380 3.43 3.90 -4.41
C VAL A 380 2.34 2.83 -4.48
N PHE A 381 1.51 2.81 -5.53
CA PHE A 381 0.48 1.78 -5.73
C PHE A 381 1.06 0.40 -5.97
N SER A 382 2.20 0.29 -6.67
CA SER A 382 2.92 -0.96 -6.90
C SER A 382 3.36 -1.58 -5.57
N LEU A 383 4.05 -0.78 -4.75
CA LEU A 383 4.58 -1.22 -3.45
C LEU A 383 3.44 -1.55 -2.47
N GLU A 384 2.38 -0.75 -2.44
CA GLU A 384 1.19 -1.00 -1.63
C GLU A 384 0.47 -2.31 -2.04
N LEU A 385 0.28 -2.53 -3.35
CA LEU A 385 -0.38 -3.73 -3.88
C LEU A 385 0.44 -5.00 -3.60
N LEU A 386 1.76 -4.96 -3.82
CA LEU A 386 2.63 -6.10 -3.53
C LEU A 386 2.72 -6.40 -2.03
N CYS A 387 2.88 -5.38 -1.18
CA CYS A 387 2.88 -5.55 0.27
C CYS A 387 1.54 -6.06 0.80
N SER A 388 0.42 -5.79 0.13
CA SER A 388 -0.91 -6.32 0.52
C SER A 388 -1.07 -7.84 0.33
N GLN A 389 -0.10 -8.52 -0.30
CA GLN A 389 -0.04 -9.98 -0.40
C GLN A 389 0.84 -10.63 0.68
N LEU A 390 1.39 -9.84 1.61
CA LEU A 390 2.31 -10.26 2.65
C LEU A 390 1.78 -9.83 4.03
N ASP A 391 2.02 -10.65 5.06
CA ASP A 391 1.60 -10.33 6.44
C ASP A 391 2.12 -8.95 6.89
N TRP A 392 1.30 -8.15 7.57
CA TRP A 392 1.72 -6.86 8.12
C TRP A 392 2.96 -6.96 8.99
N SER A 393 3.10 -8.02 9.78
CA SER A 393 4.29 -8.25 10.63
C SER A 393 5.57 -8.41 9.80
N TRP A 394 5.48 -9.06 8.63
CA TRP A 394 6.58 -9.18 7.69
C TRP A 394 6.88 -7.83 7.02
N THR A 395 5.84 -7.16 6.52
CA THR A 395 5.95 -5.84 5.85
C THR A 395 6.53 -4.78 6.78
N PHE A 396 6.08 -4.73 8.04
CA PHE A 396 6.60 -3.82 9.06
C PHE A 396 8.07 -4.10 9.40
N THR A 397 8.44 -5.37 9.52
CA THR A 397 9.80 -5.77 9.90
C THR A 397 10.79 -5.57 8.75
N ASN A 398 10.49 -6.08 7.56
CA ASN A 398 11.45 -6.13 6.45
C ASN A 398 11.41 -4.87 5.59
N ILE A 399 10.23 -4.42 5.17
CA ILE A 399 10.13 -3.25 4.26
C ILE A 399 10.18 -1.94 5.04
N ILE A 400 9.31 -1.78 6.05
CA ILE A 400 9.22 -0.51 6.79
C ILE A 400 10.49 -0.29 7.63
N SER A 401 10.92 -1.28 8.42
CA SER A 401 12.01 -1.09 9.38
C SER A 401 13.42 -1.24 8.79
N GLN A 402 13.64 -2.10 7.78
CA GLN A 402 14.98 -2.33 7.21
C GLN A 402 15.25 -1.59 5.89
N GLU A 403 14.25 -1.29 5.05
CA GLU A 403 14.47 -0.57 3.78
C GLU A 403 14.02 0.90 3.85
N ILE A 404 12.76 1.15 4.24
CA ILE A 404 12.18 2.51 4.25
C ILE A 404 12.77 3.38 5.35
N TRP A 405 12.80 2.91 6.61
CA TRP A 405 13.23 3.76 7.73
C TRP A 405 14.71 4.19 7.62
N PRO A 406 15.67 3.34 7.22
CA PRO A 406 17.04 3.78 6.98
C PRO A 406 17.17 4.81 5.85
N THR A 407 16.33 4.73 4.83
CA THR A 407 16.26 5.71 3.73
C THR A 407 15.82 7.09 4.25
N LEU A 408 14.76 7.14 5.06
CA LEU A 408 14.30 8.38 5.72
C LEU A 408 15.36 8.98 6.67
N ASN A 409 16.06 8.13 7.44
CA ASN A 409 17.14 8.60 8.31
C ASN A 409 18.34 9.14 7.52
N THR A 410 18.63 8.57 6.35
CA THR A 410 19.71 9.06 5.47
C THR A 410 19.36 10.41 4.85
N TRP A 411 18.10 10.64 4.51
CA TRP A 411 17.58 11.95 4.13
C TRP A 411 17.70 12.99 5.28
N LEU A 412 17.41 12.62 6.53
CA LEU A 412 17.59 13.53 7.68
C LEU A 412 19.07 13.89 7.92
N ARG A 413 20.02 12.97 7.68
CA ARG A 413 21.46 13.16 7.94
C ARG A 413 22.24 13.90 6.84
N ARG A 414 21.54 14.61 5.94
CA ARG A 414 22.06 15.31 4.74
C ARG A 414 23.31 16.19 4.94
N GLN A 415 23.62 16.61 6.17
CA GLN A 415 24.77 17.49 6.48
C GLN A 415 26.15 16.80 6.50
N SER A 416 26.26 15.47 6.38
CA SER A 416 27.47 14.75 6.88
C SER A 416 28.22 13.81 5.91
N SER A 417 27.81 13.64 4.65
CA SER A 417 28.53 12.72 3.75
C SER A 417 28.43 13.06 2.26
N GLN A 418 29.44 12.65 1.49
CA GLN A 418 29.48 12.74 0.02
C GLN A 418 28.54 11.74 -0.69
N GLN A 419 27.62 11.08 0.04
CA GLN A 419 26.67 10.14 -0.57
C GLN A 419 25.59 10.87 -1.36
N ARG A 420 25.11 10.23 -2.43
CA ARG A 420 24.01 10.74 -3.27
C ARG A 420 22.76 10.94 -2.42
N ALA A 421 22.43 12.20 -2.13
CA ALA A 421 21.30 12.54 -1.27
C ALA A 421 19.98 12.02 -1.86
N VAL A 422 19.18 11.36 -1.02
CA VAL A 422 17.79 10.98 -1.35
C VAL A 422 17.02 12.26 -1.69
N ARG A 423 16.25 12.26 -2.79
CA ARG A 423 15.48 13.43 -3.25
C ARG A 423 14.19 13.60 -2.45
N ASP A 424 13.70 14.84 -2.38
CA ASP A 424 12.50 15.18 -1.60
C ASP A 424 11.23 14.50 -2.14
N VAL A 425 11.10 14.37 -3.47
CA VAL A 425 9.99 13.63 -4.11
C VAL A 425 9.96 12.15 -3.72
N CYS A 426 11.13 11.52 -3.58
CA CYS A 426 11.22 10.12 -3.13
C CYS A 426 10.80 9.99 -1.66
N VAL A 427 11.16 10.94 -0.80
CA VAL A 427 10.76 10.95 0.62
C VAL A 427 9.28 11.25 0.78
N ALA A 428 8.75 12.19 0.01
CA ALA A 428 7.31 12.44 -0.06
C ALA A 428 6.53 11.18 -0.48
N ALA A 429 6.98 10.49 -1.53
CA ALA A 429 6.41 9.21 -1.97
C ALA A 429 6.46 8.13 -0.88
N ILE A 430 7.60 7.97 -0.22
CA ILE A 430 7.78 7.02 0.90
C ILE A 430 6.86 7.35 2.07
N LEU A 431 6.67 8.63 2.42
CA LEU A 431 5.75 9.03 3.48
C LEU A 431 4.29 8.71 3.11
N ARG A 432 3.86 9.02 1.87
CA ARG A 432 2.52 8.62 1.38
C ARG A 432 2.35 7.10 1.37
N LEU A 433 3.39 6.34 1.02
CA LEU A 433 3.41 4.88 1.12
C LEU A 433 3.29 4.39 2.57
N LEU A 434 3.98 4.99 3.54
CA LEU A 434 3.89 4.59 4.95
C LEU A 434 2.47 4.75 5.53
N GLY A 435 1.77 5.84 5.19
CA GLY A 435 0.37 6.04 5.58
C GLY A 435 -0.55 4.92 5.05
N ARG A 436 -0.36 4.58 3.77
CA ARG A 436 -1.05 3.52 3.03
C ARG A 436 -0.76 2.12 3.56
N LEU A 437 0.51 1.75 3.73
CA LEU A 437 0.90 0.47 4.32
C LEU A 437 0.33 0.34 5.75
N GLY A 438 0.29 1.41 6.53
CA GLY A 438 -0.37 1.42 7.83
C GLY A 438 -1.86 1.04 7.81
N GLN A 439 -2.58 1.24 6.70
CA GLN A 439 -3.96 0.77 6.56
C GLN A 439 -4.05 -0.75 6.48
N LEU A 440 -3.04 -1.41 5.87
CA LEU A 440 -2.95 -2.86 5.85
C LEU A 440 -2.82 -3.41 7.28
N GLY A 441 -1.93 -2.82 8.08
CA GLY A 441 -1.80 -3.16 9.50
C GLY A 441 -3.07 -2.91 10.33
N LEU A 442 -3.86 -1.88 10.00
CA LEU A 442 -5.16 -1.66 10.64
C LEU A 442 -6.19 -2.72 10.22
N LYS A 443 -6.23 -3.10 8.94
CA LYS A 443 -7.08 -4.17 8.39
C LYS A 443 -6.78 -5.54 9.04
N GLU A 444 -5.52 -5.80 9.37
CA GLU A 444 -5.05 -6.99 10.10
C GLU A 444 -5.21 -6.90 11.64
N ASN A 445 -5.81 -5.83 12.17
CA ASN A 445 -5.99 -5.57 13.62
C ASN A 445 -4.67 -5.35 14.40
N GLN A 446 -3.57 -5.03 13.74
CA GLN A 446 -2.22 -4.84 14.32
C GLN A 446 -1.99 -3.40 14.81
N ALA A 447 -3.00 -2.82 15.47
CA ALA A 447 -3.06 -1.40 15.83
C ALA A 447 -1.85 -0.90 16.66
N THR A 448 -1.22 -1.75 17.49
CA THR A 448 -0.05 -1.38 18.30
C THR A 448 1.21 -1.11 17.46
N LEU A 449 1.42 -1.88 16.38
CA LEU A 449 2.51 -1.64 15.44
C LEU A 449 2.22 -0.40 14.59
N VAL A 450 0.97 -0.21 14.16
CA VAL A 450 0.56 1.01 13.43
C VAL A 450 0.68 2.26 14.30
N GLN A 451 0.33 2.21 15.59
CA GLN A 451 0.59 3.30 16.54
C GLN A 451 2.10 3.62 16.67
N SER A 452 2.95 2.60 16.61
CA SER A 452 4.40 2.78 16.67
C SER A 452 4.92 3.47 15.40
N LEU A 453 4.39 3.11 14.23
CA LEU A 453 4.64 3.81 12.97
C LEU A 453 4.11 5.25 12.98
N ALA A 454 2.88 5.48 13.46
CA ALA A 454 2.27 6.81 13.58
C ALA A 454 3.12 7.74 14.44
N LYS A 455 3.63 7.24 15.58
CA LYS A 455 4.58 7.96 16.44
C LYS A 455 5.89 8.27 15.72
N ALA A 456 6.45 7.33 14.97
CA ALA A 456 7.67 7.53 14.21
C ALA A 456 7.50 8.60 13.11
N VAL A 457 6.41 8.53 12.33
CA VAL A 457 6.05 9.53 11.31
C VAL A 457 5.81 10.92 11.93
N ASN A 458 5.09 10.98 13.05
CA ASN A 458 4.90 12.23 13.79
C ASN A 458 6.23 12.79 14.34
N GLN A 459 7.15 11.93 14.81
CA GLN A 459 8.48 12.35 15.26
C GLN A 459 9.36 12.87 14.11
N PHE A 460 9.28 12.22 12.94
CA PHE A 460 9.94 12.67 11.71
C PHE A 460 9.46 14.08 11.30
N GLY A 461 8.14 14.32 11.27
CA GLY A 461 7.59 15.66 11.00
C GLY A 461 7.89 16.70 12.08
N ASN A 462 7.99 16.27 13.33
CA ASN A 462 8.41 17.13 14.45
C ASN A 462 9.93 17.30 14.56
N HIS A 463 10.73 16.83 13.59
CA HIS A 463 12.15 17.19 13.46
C HIS A 463 12.27 18.64 12.98
N LYS A 464 11.80 19.56 13.84
CA LYS A 464 11.67 20.99 13.58
C LYS A 464 13.03 21.65 13.49
N LEU A 465 13.19 22.46 12.44
CA LEU A 465 13.88 23.76 12.48
C LEU A 465 15.23 23.74 13.21
N SER A 466 16.07 22.73 12.97
CA SER A 466 17.46 22.70 13.49
C SER A 466 18.35 23.62 12.66
N LYS A 467 18.13 24.94 12.85
CA LYS A 467 18.87 26.13 12.41
C LYS A 467 19.27 26.32 10.94
N ASP A 468 19.65 25.28 10.20
CA ASP A 468 20.35 25.45 8.91
C ASP A 468 19.59 24.91 7.68
N ALA A 469 18.52 24.12 7.85
CA ALA A 469 17.62 23.73 6.77
C ALA A 469 16.20 23.43 7.29
N ALA A 470 15.19 24.11 6.73
CA ALA A 470 13.78 23.78 7.00
C ALA A 470 13.33 22.59 6.13
N MET A 471 12.44 21.74 6.65
CA MET A 471 11.83 20.65 5.89
C MET A 471 11.03 21.22 4.69
N PRO A 472 11.26 20.74 3.45
CA PRO A 472 10.51 21.19 2.27
C PRO A 472 9.00 21.04 2.45
N TRP A 473 8.23 21.98 1.91
CA TRP A 473 6.78 22.05 2.10
C TRP A 473 6.07 20.77 1.64
N GLU A 474 6.51 20.20 0.54
CA GLU A 474 5.99 18.99 -0.09
C GLU A 474 6.21 17.75 0.79
N VAL A 475 7.35 17.70 1.49
CA VAL A 475 7.65 16.67 2.48
C VAL A 475 6.78 16.86 3.72
N GLN A 476 6.57 18.09 4.19
CA GLN A 476 5.63 18.38 5.29
C GLN A 476 4.21 17.93 4.95
N LEU A 477 3.68 18.31 3.76
CA LEU A 477 2.38 17.86 3.27
C LEU A 477 2.26 16.33 3.30
N SER A 478 3.30 15.64 2.85
CA SER A 478 3.33 14.17 2.80
C SER A 478 3.33 13.53 4.20
N VAL A 479 4.00 14.13 5.18
CA VAL A 479 3.87 13.70 6.59
C VAL A 479 2.42 13.85 7.06
N LEU A 480 1.75 14.96 6.78
CA LEU A 480 0.39 15.23 7.29
C LEU A 480 -0.64 14.26 6.71
N TYR A 481 -0.52 13.95 5.41
CA TYR A 481 -1.37 12.92 4.80
C TYR A 481 -1.07 11.54 5.38
N ALA A 482 0.20 11.19 5.64
CA ALA A 482 0.54 9.95 6.32
C ALA A 482 0.02 9.90 7.78
N THR A 483 0.08 11.01 8.53
CA THR A 483 -0.50 11.15 9.86
C THR A 483 -2.02 11.02 9.84
N HIS A 484 -2.70 11.53 8.79
CA HIS A 484 -4.14 11.33 8.59
C HIS A 484 -4.47 9.87 8.29
N ASP A 485 -3.78 9.26 7.33
CA ASP A 485 -3.97 7.84 7.00
C ASP A 485 -3.78 7.00 8.29
N LEU A 486 -2.70 7.23 9.05
CA LEU A 486 -2.40 6.51 10.30
C LEU A 486 -3.29 6.87 11.51
N ALA A 487 -4.12 7.91 11.42
CA ALA A 487 -4.93 8.42 12.52
C ALA A 487 -5.91 7.41 13.16
N PRO A 488 -6.51 6.42 12.48
CA PRO A 488 -7.39 5.45 13.12
C PRO A 488 -6.69 4.64 14.22
N SER A 489 -5.35 4.53 14.19
CA SER A 489 -4.57 3.87 15.23
C SER A 489 -4.50 4.66 16.55
N ASN A 490 -4.49 6.00 16.49
CA ASN A 490 -4.57 6.91 17.64
C ASN A 490 -5.01 8.33 17.20
N PRO A 491 -6.33 8.59 17.09
CA PRO A 491 -6.80 9.83 16.47
C PRO A 491 -6.52 11.06 17.34
N LYS A 492 -6.44 10.89 18.67
CA LYS A 492 -6.13 11.96 19.63
C LYS A 492 -4.70 12.48 19.43
N GLU A 493 -3.73 11.58 19.25
CA GLU A 493 -2.32 11.94 19.01
C GLU A 493 -2.11 12.54 17.61
N ALA A 494 -2.79 12.01 16.60
CA ALA A 494 -2.78 12.58 15.24
C ALA A 494 -3.33 14.04 15.23
N LEU A 495 -4.43 14.31 15.94
CA LEU A 495 -5.00 15.66 16.04
C LEU A 495 -4.08 16.64 16.77
N VAL A 496 -3.38 16.19 17.82
CA VAL A 496 -2.36 17.00 18.52
C VAL A 496 -1.16 17.31 17.60
N ALA A 497 -0.69 16.34 16.81
CA ALA A 497 0.38 16.54 15.84
C ALA A 497 -0.01 17.57 14.77
N LEU A 498 -1.23 17.47 14.21
CA LEU A 498 -1.77 18.44 13.24
C LEU A 498 -1.89 19.85 13.83
N ALA A 499 -2.41 19.99 15.06
CA ALA A 499 -2.51 21.29 15.73
C ALA A 499 -1.13 21.89 16.07
N SER A 500 -0.13 21.06 16.38
CA SER A 500 1.27 21.49 16.59
C SER A 500 1.92 22.03 15.31
N TRP A 501 1.63 21.37 14.17
CA TRP A 501 2.09 21.81 12.85
C TRP A 501 1.40 23.10 12.39
N GLN A 502 0.07 23.21 12.51
CA GLN A 502 -0.70 24.39 12.11
C GLN A 502 -0.23 25.68 12.80
N LYS A 503 0.28 25.60 14.04
CA LYS A 503 0.83 26.75 14.79
C LYS A 503 2.17 27.27 14.26
N GLY A 504 2.84 26.54 13.37
CA GLY A 504 4.21 26.83 12.91
C GLY A 504 4.33 27.19 11.44
N ILE A 505 3.22 27.38 10.72
CA ILE A 505 3.21 27.56 9.26
C ILE A 505 2.70 28.94 8.85
N THR A 506 3.29 29.49 7.79
CA THR A 506 2.86 30.72 7.11
C THR A 506 2.22 30.45 5.75
N CYS A 507 2.39 29.26 5.19
CA CYS A 507 1.85 28.85 3.90
C CYS A 507 0.33 28.56 3.97
N PRO A 508 -0.44 28.81 2.89
CA PRO A 508 -1.87 28.49 2.85
C PRO A 508 -2.13 26.99 3.04
N VAL A 509 -2.99 26.62 4.00
CA VAL A 509 -3.36 25.22 4.26
C VAL A 509 -4.28 24.68 3.15
N PRO A 510 -3.90 23.60 2.43
CA PRO A 510 -4.73 23.00 1.39
C PRO A 510 -6.10 22.53 1.89
N PRO A 511 -7.15 22.60 1.05
CA PRO A 511 -8.49 22.09 1.37
C PRO A 511 -8.51 20.63 1.86
N ALA A 512 -7.69 19.76 1.28
CA ALA A 512 -7.56 18.37 1.70
C ALA A 512 -7.17 18.24 3.19
N ILE A 513 -6.21 19.02 3.67
CA ILE A 513 -5.75 18.98 5.07
C ILE A 513 -6.81 19.52 6.02
N LYS A 514 -7.60 20.52 5.62
CA LYS A 514 -8.76 20.99 6.40
C LYS A 514 -9.77 19.85 6.57
N ARG A 515 -10.12 19.14 5.48
CA ARG A 515 -10.99 17.96 5.52
C ARG A 515 -10.42 16.84 6.39
N CYS A 516 -9.13 16.54 6.25
CA CYS A 516 -8.42 15.55 7.07
C CYS A 516 -8.55 15.87 8.58
N THR A 517 -8.34 17.14 8.95
CA THR A 517 -8.45 17.61 10.33
C THR A 517 -9.86 17.41 10.87
N THR A 518 -10.89 17.77 10.09
CA THR A 518 -12.31 17.54 10.46
C THR A 518 -12.62 16.05 10.62
N GLN A 519 -12.15 15.18 9.72
CA GLN A 519 -12.36 13.74 9.80
C GLN A 519 -11.73 13.14 11.07
N ILE A 520 -10.50 13.52 11.43
CA ILE A 520 -9.85 13.06 12.66
C ILE A 520 -10.59 13.60 13.90
N GLY A 521 -11.14 14.82 13.82
CA GLY A 521 -12.03 15.38 14.84
C GLY A 521 -13.26 14.51 15.10
N THR A 522 -13.96 14.05 14.05
CA THR A 522 -15.14 13.17 14.21
C THR A 522 -14.75 11.77 14.71
N LEU A 523 -13.57 11.24 14.37
CA LEU A 523 -13.04 10.02 14.98
C LEU A 523 -12.75 10.18 16.48
N CYS A 524 -12.22 11.34 16.89
CA CYS A 524 -12.01 11.66 18.30
C CYS A 524 -13.30 11.76 19.11
N GLN A 525 -14.42 12.12 18.47
CA GLN A 525 -15.75 12.16 19.10
C GLN A 525 -16.29 10.73 19.28
N LYS A 526 -16.31 9.92 18.22
CA LYS A 526 -16.76 8.52 18.27
C LYS A 526 -16.00 7.67 19.31
N THR A 527 -14.70 7.93 19.49
CA THR A 527 -13.85 7.28 20.52
C THR A 527 -13.99 7.86 21.93
N LYS A 528 -15.03 8.67 22.20
CA LYS A 528 -15.48 9.06 23.55
C LYS A 528 -16.88 8.52 23.89
N GLU A 529 -17.60 7.98 22.91
CA GLU A 529 -18.95 7.44 23.04
C GLU A 529 -18.94 5.90 23.24
N ILE A 530 -17.74 5.33 23.38
CA ILE A 530 -17.39 3.93 23.69
C ILE A 530 -16.43 3.95 24.88
#